data_AF-A0A9Q2NZX9-F1
#
_entry.id   AF-A0A9Q2NZX9-F1
#
_cell.length_a   1.000
_cell.length_b   1.000
_cell.length_c   1.000
_cell.angle_alpha   90.00
_cell.angle_beta   90.00
_cell.angle_gamma   90.00
#
_symmetry.space_group_name_H-M   'P 1'
#
loop_
_entity.id
_entity.type
_entity.pdbx_description
1 polymer ?
#
loop_
_entity_poly.entity_id
_entity_poly.type
_entity_poly.pdbx_seq_one_letter_code
_entity_poly.pdbx_strand_id
1 'polypeptide(L)' 'MRTTLSLDDDVLLAAKAIAGQQGRTLGEVVSELARRSLQRSVSHTERNGIPLLAVRPDAAPVTLDMVNALRDEAP' A
#
# COMPACT_ATOMS: atom_id res chain seq x y z
N MET A 1 -8.43 -22.42 4.43
CA MET A 1 -7.42 -23.47 4.19
C MET A 1 -6.68 -23.73 5.48
N ARG A 2 -6.30 -24.98 5.77
CA ARG A 2 -5.46 -25.31 6.93
C ARG A 2 -4.06 -25.68 6.42
N THR A 3 -3.06 -24.97 6.90
CA THR A 3 -1.66 -25.09 6.50
C THR A 3 -0.78 -25.03 7.75
N THR A 4 0.31 -25.76 7.77
CA THR A 4 1.34 -25.68 8.81
C THR A 4 2.46 -24.76 8.33
N LEU A 5 2.82 -23.77 9.13
CA LEU A 5 3.86 -22.78 8.82
C LEU A 5 4.82 -22.70 10.02
N SER A 6 6.12 -22.62 9.75
CA SER A 6 7.11 -22.25 10.76
C SER A 6 7.15 -20.72 10.86
N LEU A 7 7.10 -20.19 12.08
CA LEU A 7 7.20 -18.76 12.38
C LEU A 7 8.35 -18.56 13.36
N ASP A 8 9.09 -17.46 13.17
CA ASP A 8 10.07 -17.01 14.16
C ASP A 8 9.37 -16.61 15.48
N ASP A 9 10.07 -16.74 16.59
CA ASP A 9 9.51 -16.59 17.94
C ASP A 9 8.95 -15.17 18.19
N ASP A 10 9.62 -14.15 17.66
CA ASP A 10 9.20 -12.75 17.75
C ASP A 10 7.90 -12.49 16.96
N VAL A 11 7.79 -13.05 15.75
CA VAL A 11 6.59 -12.99 14.91
C VAL A 11 5.43 -13.70 15.59
N LEU A 12 5.66 -14.89 16.16
CA LEU A 12 4.62 -15.64 16.88
C LEU A 12 4.13 -14.87 18.10
N LEU A 13 5.04 -14.26 18.88
CA LEU A 13 4.70 -13.46 20.05
C LEU A 13 3.85 -12.25 19.67
N ALA A 14 4.28 -11.49 18.66
CA ALA A 14 3.55 -10.32 18.16
C ALA A 14 2.16 -10.70 17.66
N ALA A 15 2.05 -11.77 16.86
CA ALA A 15 0.78 -12.22 16.32
C ALA A 15 -0.19 -12.69 17.41
N LYS A 16 0.30 -13.36 18.47
CA LYS A 16 -0.51 -13.74 19.64
C LYS A 16 -1.02 -12.52 20.41
N ALA A 17 -0.19 -11.51 20.61
CA ALA A 17 -0.59 -10.28 21.29
C ALA A 17 -1.71 -9.56 20.52
N ILE A 18 -1.55 -9.43 19.20
CA ILE A 18 -2.55 -8.82 18.31
C ILE A 18 -3.86 -9.63 18.32
N ALA A 19 -3.77 -10.96 18.23
CA ALA A 19 -4.92 -11.85 18.28
C ALA A 19 -5.70 -11.70 19.59
N GLY A 20 -5.00 -11.67 20.73
CA GLY A 20 -5.60 -11.45 22.05
C GLY A 20 -6.29 -10.08 22.15
N GLN A 21 -5.64 -9.02 21.66
CA GLN A 21 -6.21 -7.67 21.67
C GLN A 21 -7.46 -7.54 20.79
N GLN A 22 -7.49 -8.22 19.63
CA GLN A 22 -8.60 -8.13 18.66
C GLN A 22 -9.70 -9.17 18.88
N GLY A 23 -9.51 -10.14 19.80
CA GLY A 23 -10.45 -11.25 19.98
C GLY A 23 -10.54 -12.16 18.75
N ARG A 24 -9.45 -12.29 17.99
CA ARG A 24 -9.39 -13.07 16.74
C ARG A 24 -8.46 -14.26 16.90
N THR A 25 -8.59 -15.24 16.03
CA THR A 25 -7.66 -16.39 16.04
C THR A 25 -6.29 -16.00 15.47
N LEU A 26 -5.24 -16.70 15.91
CA LEU A 26 -3.88 -16.50 15.40
C LEU A 26 -3.82 -16.66 13.87
N GLY A 27 -4.53 -17.66 13.32
CA GLY A 27 -4.57 -17.92 11.89
C GLY A 27 -5.23 -16.78 11.09
N GLU A 28 -6.28 -16.15 11.62
CA GLU A 28 -6.91 -14.99 10.98
C GLU A 28 -5.98 -13.77 10.96
N VAL A 29 -5.27 -13.51 12.06
CA VAL A 29 -4.31 -12.40 12.15
C VAL A 29 -3.15 -12.62 11.19
N VAL A 30 -2.54 -13.81 11.19
CA VAL A 30 -1.41 -14.13 10.28
C VAL A 30 -1.85 -14.07 8.82
N SER A 31 -3.04 -14.61 8.49
CA SER A 31 -3.61 -14.55 7.13
C SER A 31 -3.85 -13.12 6.66
N GLU A 32 -4.35 -12.25 7.53
CA GLU A 32 -4.56 -10.83 7.23
C GLU A 32 -3.23 -10.09 7.03
N LEU A 33 -2.25 -10.31 7.91
CA LEU A 33 -0.91 -9.72 7.76
C LEU A 33 -0.24 -10.16 6.45
N ALA A 34 -0.34 -11.44 6.09
CA ALA A 34 0.15 -11.95 4.82
C ALA A 34 -0.60 -11.34 3.63
N ARG A 35 -1.92 -11.16 3.71
CA ARG A 35 -2.70 -10.52 2.64
C ARG A 35 -2.27 -9.07 2.43
N ARG A 36 -2.03 -8.33 3.51
CA ARG A 36 -1.53 -6.94 3.46
C ARG A 36 -0.13 -6.86 2.86
N SER A 37 0.75 -7.82 3.15
CA SER A 37 2.08 -7.82 2.53
C SER A 37 2.04 -8.13 1.03
N LEU A 38 1.08 -8.95 0.59
CA LEU A 38 0.83 -9.21 -0.84
C LEU A 38 0.21 -8.01 -1.56
N GLN A 39 -0.48 -7.11 -0.85
CA GLN A 39 -0.90 -5.82 -1.39
C GLN A 39 0.33 -4.93 -1.51
N ARG A 40 1.05 -5.10 -2.64
CA ARG A 40 2.20 -4.31 -3.05
C ARG A 40 2.01 -2.84 -2.70
N SER A 41 2.89 -2.29 -1.85
CA SER A 41 3.11 -0.85 -1.77
C SER A 41 3.37 -0.39 -3.20
N VAL A 42 2.59 0.55 -3.72
CA VAL A 42 2.81 1.13 -5.04
C VAL A 42 4.28 1.51 -5.10
N SER A 43 5.08 0.81 -5.92
CA SER A 43 6.51 1.08 -6.01
C SER A 43 6.61 2.44 -6.67
N HIS A 44 6.85 3.47 -5.86
CA HIS A 44 7.12 4.79 -6.36
C HIS A 44 8.47 4.73 -7.08
N THR A 45 8.49 5.11 -8.35
CA THR A 45 9.75 5.38 -9.03
C THR A 45 10.39 6.56 -8.33
N GLU A 46 11.66 6.48 -7.93
CA GLU A 46 12.36 7.63 -7.36
C GLU A 46 13.18 8.35 -8.43
N ARG A 47 13.26 9.68 -8.33
CA ARG A 47 14.21 10.51 -9.10
C ARG A 47 14.94 11.43 -8.13
N ASN A 48 16.27 11.29 -8.05
CA ASN A 48 17.11 12.05 -7.12
C ASN A 48 16.68 11.92 -5.64
N GLY A 49 16.25 10.72 -5.22
CA GLY A 49 15.78 10.44 -3.86
C GLY A 49 14.39 10.99 -3.52
N ILE A 50 13.65 11.49 -4.53
CA ILE A 50 12.28 11.97 -4.38
C ILE A 50 11.32 10.95 -5.02
N PRO A 51 10.31 10.45 -4.30
CA PRO A 51 9.31 9.56 -4.87
C PRO A 51 8.46 10.28 -5.90
N LEU A 52 8.36 9.71 -7.10
CA LEU A 52 7.53 10.22 -8.18
C LEU A 52 6.09 9.72 -8.03
N LEU A 53 5.16 10.60 -8.42
CA LEU A 53 3.78 10.21 -8.66
C LEU A 53 3.72 9.28 -9.87
N ALA A 54 2.89 8.24 -9.78
CA ALA A 54 2.70 7.32 -10.90
C ALA A 54 2.03 8.07 -12.07
N VAL A 55 2.75 8.18 -13.19
CA VAL A 55 2.21 8.73 -14.43
C VAL A 55 1.28 7.67 -15.04
N ARG A 56 0.01 8.04 -15.29
CA ARG A 56 -0.93 7.14 -15.95
C ARG A 56 -0.49 6.93 -17.41
N PRO A 57 -0.67 5.74 -18.01
CA PRO A 57 -0.23 5.48 -19.40
C PRO A 57 -0.83 6.44 -20.45
N ASP A 58 -1.99 7.01 -20.14
CA ASP A 58 -2.78 7.95 -20.93
C ASP A 58 -2.60 9.43 -20.52
N ALA A 59 -1.68 9.71 -19.58
CA ALA A 59 -1.45 11.07 -19.12
C ALA A 59 -0.75 11.90 -20.20
N ALA A 60 -1.39 12.99 -20.64
CA ALA A 60 -0.78 14.00 -21.49
C ALA A 60 0.06 14.99 -20.65
N PRO A 61 1.14 15.56 -21.20
CA PRO A 61 1.86 16.66 -20.57
C PRO A 61 0.92 17.84 -20.31
N VAL A 62 0.99 18.42 -19.11
CA VAL A 62 0.27 19.66 -18.81
C VAL A 62 0.96 20.81 -19.53
N THR A 63 0.25 21.47 -20.44
CA THR A 63 0.76 22.63 -21.18
C THR A 63 0.29 23.94 -20.57
N LEU A 64 0.96 25.04 -20.91
CA LEU A 64 0.57 26.37 -20.45
C LEU A 64 -0.82 26.78 -20.98
N ASP A 65 -1.16 26.36 -22.21
CA ASP A 65 -2.47 26.64 -22.81
C ASP A 65 -3.60 25.96 -22.03
N MET A 66 -3.41 24.72 -21.57
CA MET A 66 -4.38 24.02 -20.72
C MET A 66 -4.59 24.73 -19.38
N VAL A 67 -3.50 25.24 -18.79
CA VAL A 67 -3.56 25.98 -17.52
C VAL A 67 -4.31 27.30 -17.70
N ASN A 68 -4.02 28.04 -18.77
CA ASN A 68 -4.69 29.31 -19.06
C ASN A 68 -6.17 29.09 -19.34
N ALA A 69 -6.55 28.08 -20.13
CA ALA A 69 -7.95 27.75 -20.40
C ALA A 69 -8.75 27.50 -19.11
N LEU A 70 -8.20 26.70 -18.18
CA LEU A 70 -8.85 26.41 -16.90
C LEU A 70 -8.92 27.64 -15.97
N ARG A 71 -7.89 28.50 -15.98
CA ARG A 71 -7.89 29.74 -15.20
C ARG A 71 -8.96 30.71 -15.71
N ASP A 72 -9.08 30.81 -17.02
CA ASP A 72 -9.97 31.75 -17.67
C ASP A 72 -11.44 31.25 -17.66
N GLU A 73 -11.66 29.95 -17.44
CA GLU A 73 -12.98 29.31 -17.19
C GLU A 73 -13.46 29.40 -15.73
N ALA A 74 -12.57 29.74 -14.77
CA ALA A 74 -12.97 29.95 -13.38
C ALA A 74 -13.71 31.30 -13.23
N PRO A 75 -14.86 31.35 -12.52
CA PRO A 75 -15.61 32.59 -12.32
C PRO A 75 -14.86 33.64 -11.48
#